data_AF-A0A9P8PVN3-F1
#
_entry.id   AF-A0A9P8PVN3-F1
#
_cell.length_a   1.000
_cell.length_b   1.000
_cell.length_c   1.000
_cell.angle_alpha   90.00
_cell.angle_beta   90.00
_cell.angle_gamma   90.00
#
_symmetry.space_group_name_H-M   'P 1'
#
loop_
_entity.id
_entity.type
_entity.pdbx_description
1 polymer ?
#
loop_
_entity_poly.entity_id
_entity_poly.type
_entity_poly.pdbx_seq_one_letter_code
_entity_poly.pdbx_strand_id
1 'polypeptide(L)'
;MSLDNTALRQKDIIQSLSNNDMSFKELINDENLVIDPLVLVCLFRMVGSKLRQQLEKSDVSFQIEWTRALTEINKAGIEPSHLTIISRLTKVHLEKYLYFEKRIDILKDTSVQFCDRLELQLQNDYIGFVELLFKSRELLITMYSFFDDVDSLCSDIADMFKTLTEFLIESIVHIDFAKDHEIGMIQSKIRGFRIN
;
A
#
# COMPACT_ATOMS: atom_id res chain seq x y z
N MET A 1 27.15 -26.45 -6.58
CA MET A 1 26.09 -25.63 -7.22
C MET A 1 26.79 -24.54 -8.03
N SER A 2 26.47 -24.39 -9.32
CA SER A 2 27.17 -23.44 -10.20
C SER A 2 26.74 -21.99 -9.89
N LEU A 3 27.70 -21.06 -9.98
CA LEU A 3 27.50 -19.62 -9.78
C LEU A 3 26.37 -19.05 -10.67
N ASP A 4 26.16 -19.64 -11.85
CA ASP A 4 25.10 -19.24 -12.79
C ASP A 4 23.68 -19.44 -12.25
N ASN A 5 23.45 -20.48 -11.44
CA ASN A 5 22.13 -20.72 -10.85
C ASN A 5 21.83 -19.72 -9.70
N THR A 6 22.86 -19.21 -9.02
CA THR A 6 22.69 -18.25 -7.93
C THR A 6 22.36 -16.86 -8.47
N ALA A 7 23.08 -16.40 -9.50
CA ALA A 7 22.82 -15.10 -10.13
C ALA A 7 21.45 -15.04 -10.83
N LEU A 8 21.03 -16.12 -11.49
CA LEU A 8 19.70 -16.22 -12.09
C LEU A 8 18.59 -16.15 -11.03
N ARG A 9 18.75 -16.90 -9.94
CA ARG A 9 17.78 -16.91 -8.83
C ARG A 9 17.70 -15.57 -8.09
N GLN A 10 18.82 -14.86 -7.94
CA GLN A 10 18.83 -13.49 -7.39
C GLN A 10 18.08 -12.50 -8.27
N LYS A 11 18.24 -12.61 -9.60
CA LYS A 11 17.52 -11.76 -10.55
C LYS A 11 16.01 -12.00 -10.47
N ASP A 12 15.58 -13.25 -10.38
CA ASP A 12 14.16 -13.61 -10.26
C ASP A 12 13.54 -13.11 -8.95
N ILE A 13 14.30 -13.13 -7.85
CA ILE A 13 13.91 -12.56 -6.55
C ILE A 13 13.73 -11.05 -6.65
N ILE A 14 14.71 -10.33 -7.22
CA ILE A 14 14.64 -8.87 -7.41
C ILE A 14 13.43 -8.50 -8.28
N GLN A 15 13.21 -9.26 -9.35
CA GLN A 15 12.06 -9.07 -10.24
C GLN A 15 10.73 -9.29 -9.50
N SER A 16 10.60 -10.37 -8.72
CA SER A 16 9.38 -10.69 -7.96
C SER A 16 9.07 -9.65 -6.89
N LEU A 17 10.10 -9.15 -6.18
CA LEU A 17 9.94 -8.09 -5.19
C LEU A 17 9.55 -6.75 -5.82
N SER A 18 10.07 -6.46 -7.02
CA SER A 18 9.73 -5.27 -7.81
C SER A 18 8.28 -5.29 -8.27
N ASN A 19 7.77 -6.47 -8.59
CA ASN A 19 6.39 -6.66 -9.05
C ASN A 19 5.38 -6.76 -7.91
N ASN A 20 5.82 -6.77 -6.65
CA ASN A 20 4.99 -7.06 -5.48
C ASN A 20 4.40 -8.49 -5.44
N ASP A 21 5.02 -9.44 -6.15
CA ASP A 21 4.63 -10.86 -6.13
C ASP A 21 5.20 -11.60 -4.90
N MET A 22 6.09 -10.95 -4.14
CA MET A 22 6.76 -11.46 -2.95
C MET A 22 6.92 -10.33 -1.91
N SER A 23 6.78 -10.67 -0.63
CA SER A 23 7.07 -9.80 0.52
C SER A 23 8.53 -9.93 0.99
N PHE A 24 9.06 -8.92 1.68
CA PHE A 24 10.40 -9.06 2.26
C PHE A 24 10.42 -10.18 3.32
N LYS A 25 9.34 -10.33 4.08
CA LYS A 25 9.16 -11.42 5.04
C LYS A 25 9.24 -12.82 4.42
N GLU A 26 8.65 -13.05 3.24
CA GLU A 26 8.72 -14.34 2.55
C GLU A 26 10.15 -14.66 2.10
N LEU A 27 10.89 -13.65 1.63
CA LEU A 27 12.29 -13.82 1.27
C LEU A 27 13.17 -14.21 2.47
N ILE A 28 12.93 -13.58 3.62
CA ILE A 28 13.75 -13.75 4.83
C ILE A 28 13.54 -15.12 5.47
N ASN A 29 12.34 -15.70 5.36
CA ASN A 29 12.02 -17.00 5.95
C ASN A 29 12.47 -18.20 5.09
N ASP A 30 13.09 -17.98 3.93
CA ASP A 30 13.70 -19.07 3.15
C ASP A 30 15.02 -19.52 3.81
N GLU A 31 14.96 -20.58 4.61
CA GLU A 31 16.12 -21.18 5.30
C GLU A 31 17.22 -21.66 4.34
N ASN A 32 16.92 -21.80 3.04
CA ASN A 32 17.90 -22.20 2.02
C ASN A 32 18.54 -20.99 1.32
N LEU A 33 18.15 -19.77 1.69
CA LEU A 33 18.65 -18.55 1.08
C LEU A 33 19.84 -18.00 1.88
N VAL A 34 21.05 -18.17 1.33
CA VAL A 34 22.20 -17.38 1.78
C VAL A 34 21.98 -15.95 1.28
N ILE A 35 21.69 -15.02 2.19
CA ILE A 35 21.50 -13.62 1.83
C ILE A 35 22.85 -13.03 1.43
N ASP A 36 23.03 -12.87 0.12
CA ASP A 36 24.14 -12.14 -0.46
C ASP A 36 24.04 -10.66 -0.04
N PRO A 37 25.11 -10.04 0.48
CA PRO A 37 25.13 -8.62 0.79
C PRO A 37 24.71 -7.71 -0.37
N LEU A 38 24.99 -8.10 -1.62
CA LEU A 38 24.55 -7.36 -2.80
C LEU A 38 23.03 -7.42 -2.96
N VAL A 39 22.41 -8.53 -2.57
CA VAL A 39 20.94 -8.63 -2.51
C VAL A 39 20.41 -7.66 -1.46
N LEU A 40 20.99 -7.59 -0.25
CA LEU A 40 20.56 -6.61 0.77
C LEU A 40 20.62 -5.18 0.25
N VAL A 41 21.71 -4.79 -0.41
CA VAL A 41 21.85 -3.48 -1.06
C VAL A 41 20.71 -3.23 -2.04
N CYS A 42 20.39 -4.19 -2.90
CA CYS A 42 19.27 -4.10 -3.83
C CYS A 42 17.93 -3.95 -3.11
N LEU A 43 17.68 -4.72 -2.05
CA LEU A 43 16.45 -4.65 -1.26
C LEU A 43 16.26 -3.26 -0.66
N PHE A 44 17.29 -2.70 -0.02
CA PHE A 44 17.23 -1.34 0.53
C PHE A 44 16.97 -0.28 -0.55
N ARG A 45 17.58 -0.42 -1.75
CA ARG A 45 17.29 0.51 -2.87
C ARG A 45 15.83 0.50 -3.31
N MET A 46 15.17 -0.64 -3.19
CA MET A 46 13.80 -0.84 -3.67
C MET A 46 12.72 -0.36 -2.70
N VAL A 47 13.04 -0.13 -1.43
CA VAL A 47 12.06 0.24 -0.39
C VAL A 47 11.23 1.45 -0.79
N GLY A 48 11.90 2.53 -1.21
CA GLY A 48 11.21 3.78 -1.57
C GLY A 48 10.29 3.61 -2.76
N SER A 49 10.72 2.90 -3.82
CA SER A 49 9.88 2.65 -4.99
C SER A 49 8.71 1.72 -4.68
N LYS A 50 8.93 0.65 -3.90
CA LYS A 50 7.90 -0.33 -3.52
C LYS A 50 6.77 0.34 -2.75
N LEU A 51 7.11 1.09 -1.71
CA LEU A 51 6.13 1.81 -0.89
C LEU A 51 5.37 2.87 -1.69
N ARG A 52 6.07 3.62 -2.57
CA ARG A 52 5.44 4.64 -3.40
C ARG A 52 4.46 4.04 -4.41
N GLN A 53 4.85 2.96 -5.09
CA GLN A 53 3.95 2.22 -5.97
C GLN A 53 2.71 1.71 -5.24
N GLN A 54 2.87 1.21 -4.00
CA GLN A 54 1.74 0.75 -3.20
C GLN A 54 0.78 1.90 -2.86
N LEU A 55 1.30 3.07 -2.47
CA LEU A 55 0.48 4.26 -2.21
C LEU A 55 -0.25 4.75 -3.46
N GLU A 56 0.45 4.86 -4.59
CA GLU A 56 -0.13 5.29 -5.87
C GLU A 56 -1.22 4.31 -6.34
N LYS A 57 -0.98 3.00 -6.24
CA LYS A 57 -1.97 1.98 -6.59
C LYS A 57 -3.23 2.06 -5.73
N SER A 58 -3.06 2.25 -4.42
CA SER A 58 -4.17 2.43 -3.48
C SER A 58 -4.96 3.71 -3.77
N ASP A 59 -4.26 4.81 -4.07
CA ASP A 59 -4.89 6.09 -4.41
C ASP A 59 -5.69 6.00 -5.72
N VAL A 60 -5.10 5.45 -6.78
CA VAL A 60 -5.79 5.25 -8.06
C VAL A 60 -7.06 4.42 -7.87
N SER A 61 -7.00 3.34 -7.08
CA SER A 61 -8.18 2.50 -6.79
C SER A 61 -9.29 3.31 -6.12
N PHE A 62 -8.95 4.16 -5.15
CA PHE A 62 -9.91 5.06 -4.51
C PHE A 62 -10.47 6.10 -5.48
N GLN A 63 -9.65 6.74 -6.32
CA GLN A 63 -10.09 7.76 -7.27
C GLN A 63 -11.08 7.23 -8.31
N ILE A 64 -10.92 5.97 -8.73
CA ILE A 64 -11.86 5.31 -9.65
C ILE A 64 -13.25 5.20 -8.99
N GLU A 65 -13.32 4.64 -7.78
CA GLU A 65 -14.59 4.50 -7.07
C GLU A 65 -15.18 5.85 -6.67
N TRP A 66 -14.33 6.84 -6.34
CA TRP A 66 -14.75 8.22 -6.12
C TRP A 66 -15.44 8.85 -7.33
N THR A 67 -14.85 8.70 -8.51
CA THR A 67 -15.42 9.23 -9.76
C THR A 67 -16.76 8.57 -10.08
N ARG A 68 -16.87 7.26 -9.82
CA ARG A 68 -18.12 6.51 -9.94
C ARG A 68 -19.17 7.03 -8.96
N ALA A 69 -18.79 7.25 -7.71
CA ALA A 69 -19.67 7.80 -6.67
C ALA A 69 -20.29 9.13 -7.10
N LEU A 70 -19.45 10.08 -7.52
CA LEU A 70 -19.90 11.39 -7.99
C LEU A 70 -20.88 11.29 -9.15
N THR A 71 -20.64 10.33 -10.06
CA THR A 71 -21.54 10.09 -11.21
C THR A 71 -22.92 9.62 -10.75
N GLU A 72 -22.98 8.66 -9.81
CA GLU A 72 -24.26 8.16 -9.30
C GLU A 72 -25.02 9.22 -8.50
N ILE A 73 -24.33 10.02 -7.69
CA ILE A 73 -24.94 11.13 -6.93
C ILE A 73 -25.53 12.18 -7.87
N ASN A 74 -24.80 12.54 -8.93
CA ASN A 74 -25.27 13.48 -9.94
C ASN A 74 -26.50 12.96 -10.67
N LYS A 75 -26.53 11.67 -11.04
CA LYS A 75 -27.73 11.02 -11.61
C LYS A 75 -28.89 10.98 -10.63
N ALA A 76 -28.59 10.79 -9.34
CA ALA A 76 -29.60 10.69 -8.31
C ALA A 76 -30.34 12.02 -8.07
N GLY A 77 -29.75 13.16 -8.46
CA GLY A 77 -30.33 14.49 -8.30
C GLY A 77 -30.28 14.99 -6.85
N ILE A 78 -29.32 14.50 -6.08
CA ILE A 78 -29.22 14.75 -4.65
C ILE A 78 -28.67 16.16 -4.42
N GLU A 79 -29.39 16.93 -3.61
CA GLU A 79 -29.00 18.29 -3.24
C GLU A 79 -27.61 18.33 -2.56
N PRO A 80 -26.82 19.41 -2.79
CA PRO A 80 -25.46 19.55 -2.26
C PRO A 80 -25.30 19.39 -0.74
N SER A 81 -26.37 19.52 0.04
CA SER A 81 -26.39 19.37 1.50
C SER A 81 -26.02 17.93 1.96
N HIS A 82 -26.33 16.90 1.16
CA HIS A 82 -25.89 15.52 1.42
C HIS A 82 -24.42 15.24 1.02
N LEU A 83 -23.75 16.18 0.33
CA LEU A 83 -22.32 16.07 -0.03
C LEU A 83 -21.37 16.28 1.17
N THR A 84 -21.89 16.54 2.37
CA THR A 84 -21.07 16.76 3.57
C THR A 84 -20.24 15.52 3.94
N ILE A 85 -20.81 14.32 3.80
CA ILE A 85 -20.11 13.05 4.08
C ILE A 85 -18.96 12.86 3.07
N ILE A 86 -19.24 13.17 1.81
CA ILE A 86 -18.34 13.06 0.66
C ILE A 86 -17.17 14.02 0.80
N SER A 87 -17.43 15.30 1.07
CA SER A 87 -16.39 16.30 1.34
C SER A 87 -15.50 15.90 2.52
N ARG A 88 -16.08 15.34 3.59
CA ARG A 88 -15.30 14.81 4.73
C ARG A 88 -14.44 13.62 4.32
N LEU A 89 -14.95 12.72 3.50
CA LEU A 89 -14.20 11.57 3.01
C LEU A 89 -13.00 12.01 2.16
N THR A 90 -13.18 12.96 1.24
CA THR A 90 -12.08 13.53 0.43
C THR A 90 -11.01 14.12 1.32
N LYS A 91 -11.41 14.84 2.37
CA LYS A 91 -10.46 15.41 3.33
C LYS A 91 -9.67 14.33 4.05
N VAL A 92 -10.34 13.29 4.55
CA VAL A 92 -9.68 12.16 5.24
C VAL A 92 -8.72 11.44 4.29
N HIS A 93 -9.14 11.17 3.05
CA HIS A 93 -8.28 10.61 2.02
C HIS A 93 -7.00 11.43 1.82
N LEU A 94 -7.13 12.75 1.60
CA LEU A 94 -5.98 13.63 1.38
C LEU A 94 -5.04 13.67 2.60
N GLU A 95 -5.60 13.77 3.81
CA GLU A 95 -4.82 13.76 5.05
C GLU A 95 -4.04 12.45 5.22
N LYS A 96 -4.66 11.31 4.89
CA LYS A 96 -4.01 9.99 4.98
C LYS A 96 -2.96 9.81 3.89
N TYR A 97 -3.22 10.25 2.66
CA TYR A 97 -2.26 10.22 1.58
C TYR A 97 -0.97 10.97 1.96
N LEU A 98 -1.11 12.22 2.40
CA LEU A 98 0.03 13.06 2.81
C LEU A 98 0.76 12.50 4.04
N TYR A 99 0.03 11.87 4.96
CA TYR A 99 0.63 11.18 6.10
C TYR A 99 1.52 10.02 5.65
N PHE A 100 1.01 9.17 4.75
CA PHE A 100 1.78 8.04 4.24
C PHE A 100 2.97 8.49 3.39
N GLU A 101 2.80 9.50 2.53
CA GLU A 101 3.89 10.06 1.74
C GLU A 101 5.09 10.46 2.62
N LYS A 102 4.85 11.19 3.72
CA LYS A 102 5.90 11.57 4.68
C LYS A 102 6.57 10.36 5.33
N ARG A 103 5.80 9.33 5.68
CA ARG A 103 6.35 8.09 6.28
C ARG A 103 7.22 7.33 5.29
N ILE A 104 6.81 7.29 4.02
CA ILE A 104 7.57 6.67 2.94
C ILE A 104 8.92 7.38 2.78
N ASP A 105 8.93 8.72 2.80
CA ASP A 105 10.18 9.48 2.69
C ASP A 105 11.14 9.18 3.85
N ILE A 106 10.64 9.09 5.09
CA ILE A 106 11.47 8.73 6.26
C ILE A 106 12.10 7.33 6.11
N LEU A 107 11.30 6.33 5.70
CA LEU A 107 11.81 4.97 5.50
C LEU A 107 12.76 4.89 4.32
N LYS A 108 12.48 5.61 3.24
CA LYS A 108 13.37 5.73 2.07
C LYS A 108 14.73 6.31 2.48
N ASP A 109 14.75 7.41 3.21
CA ASP A 109 16.00 8.05 3.65
C ASP A 109 16.80 7.12 4.57
N THR A 110 16.13 6.44 5.50
CA THR A 110 16.75 5.42 6.35
C THR A 110 17.33 4.28 5.52
N SER A 111 16.59 3.82 4.51
CA SER A 111 17.01 2.78 3.58
C SER A 111 18.25 3.15 2.78
N VAL A 112 18.31 4.39 2.28
CA VAL A 112 19.47 4.92 1.55
C VAL A 112 20.70 4.95 2.45
N GLN A 113 20.57 5.40 3.70
CA GLN A 113 21.69 5.39 4.64
C GLN A 113 22.20 3.97 4.93
N PHE A 114 21.31 2.98 5.05
CA PHE A 114 21.72 1.58 5.16
C PHE A 114 22.45 1.12 3.90
N CYS A 115 21.91 1.44 2.73
CA CYS A 115 22.48 1.09 1.44
C CYS A 115 23.91 1.64 1.28
N ASP A 116 24.11 2.94 1.52
CA ASP A 116 25.41 3.60 1.38
C ASP A 116 26.46 2.97 2.31
N ARG A 117 26.06 2.63 3.54
CA ARG A 117 26.95 1.95 4.50
C ARG A 117 27.33 0.55 4.02
N LEU A 118 26.37 -0.22 3.52
CA LEU A 118 26.60 -1.56 3.00
C LEU A 118 27.55 -1.52 1.79
N GLU A 119 27.31 -0.63 0.84
CA GLU A 119 28.14 -0.50 -0.36
C GLU A 119 29.57 -0.09 -0.02
N LEU A 120 29.74 0.87 0.89
CA LEU A 120 31.07 1.29 1.33
C LEU A 120 31.85 0.11 1.96
N GLN A 121 31.21 -0.69 2.80
CA GLN A 121 31.86 -1.84 3.43
C GLN A 121 32.19 -2.94 2.41
N LEU A 122 31.29 -3.20 1.47
CA LEU A 122 31.49 -4.19 0.41
C LEU A 122 32.67 -3.84 -0.51
N GLN A 123 32.88 -2.55 -0.80
CA GLN A 123 34.01 -2.08 -1.59
C GLN A 123 35.35 -2.24 -0.86
N ASN A 124 35.34 -2.14 0.47
CA ASN A 124 36.54 -2.16 1.29
C ASN A 124 36.99 -3.57 1.69
N ASP A 125 36.07 -4.42 2.16
CA ASP A 125 36.38 -5.80 2.59
C ASP A 125 35.13 -6.68 2.53
N TYR A 126 34.89 -7.29 1.37
CA TYR A 126 33.75 -8.18 1.15
C TYR A 126 33.74 -9.38 2.11
N ILE A 127 34.88 -10.07 2.29
CA ILE A 127 34.93 -11.31 3.07
C ILE A 127 34.74 -11.00 4.55
N GLY A 128 35.45 -9.99 5.08
CA GLY A 128 35.28 -9.57 6.48
C GLY A 128 33.89 -9.04 6.77
N PHE A 129 33.27 -8.33 5.82
CA PHE A 129 31.91 -7.84 5.97
C PHE A 129 30.87 -8.97 5.99
N VAL A 130 31.01 -9.96 5.10
CA VAL A 130 30.18 -11.17 5.11
C VAL A 130 30.30 -11.89 6.45
N GLU A 131 31.52 -12.10 6.94
CA GLU A 131 31.72 -12.72 8.26
C GLU A 131 31.08 -11.91 9.39
N LEU A 132 31.18 -10.59 9.35
CA LEU A 132 30.57 -9.69 10.34
C LEU A 132 29.05 -9.80 10.32
N LEU A 133 28.42 -9.80 9.14
CA LEU A 133 26.97 -9.99 9.02
C LEU A 133 26.51 -11.30 9.64
N PHE A 134 27.21 -12.41 9.34
CA PHE A 134 26.85 -13.73 9.87
C PHE A 134 27.17 -13.90 11.36
N LYS A 135 28.24 -13.26 11.86
CA LYS A 135 28.60 -13.30 13.29
C LYS A 135 27.78 -12.31 14.12
N SER A 136 27.33 -11.20 13.52
CA SER A 136 26.54 -10.16 14.18
C SER A 136 25.05 -10.41 13.97
N ARG A 137 24.50 -11.31 14.79
CA ARG A 137 23.06 -11.60 14.84
C ARG A 137 22.21 -10.34 15.04
N GLU A 138 22.70 -9.39 15.82
CA GLU A 138 22.00 -8.12 16.10
C GLU A 138 21.85 -7.24 14.86
N LEU A 139 22.86 -7.21 13.98
CA LEU A 139 22.81 -6.44 12.74
C LEU A 139 21.75 -7.00 11.79
N LEU A 140 21.71 -8.33 11.63
CA LEU A 140 20.69 -9.01 10.83
C LEU A 140 19.28 -8.78 11.41
N ILE A 141 19.10 -8.90 12.72
CA ILE A 141 17.82 -8.61 13.39
C ILE A 141 17.37 -7.18 13.12
N THR A 142 18.28 -6.20 13.18
CA THR A 142 17.97 -4.79 12.93
C THR A 142 17.50 -4.57 11.48
N MET A 143 18.20 -5.17 10.51
CA MET A 143 17.81 -5.09 9.11
C MET A 143 16.46 -5.76 8.85
N TYR A 144 16.18 -6.89 9.49
CA TYR A 144 14.90 -7.58 9.35
C TYR A 144 13.75 -6.80 9.98
N SER A 145 13.95 -6.25 11.19
CA SER A 145 12.94 -5.39 11.83
C SER A 145 12.59 -4.20 10.94
N PHE A 146 13.57 -3.63 10.23
CA PHE A 146 13.31 -2.56 9.28
C PHE A 146 12.44 -3.02 8.09
N PHE A 147 12.69 -4.21 7.54
CA PHE A 147 11.86 -4.75 6.46
C PHE A 147 10.44 -5.11 6.95
N ASP A 148 10.29 -5.58 8.18
CA ASP A 148 8.98 -5.77 8.81
C ASP A 148 8.21 -4.43 8.91
N ASP A 149 8.87 -3.34 9.26
CA ASP A 149 8.26 -2.00 9.27
C ASP A 149 7.80 -1.55 7.88
N VAL A 150 8.56 -1.90 6.83
CA VAL A 150 8.21 -1.62 5.43
C VAL A 150 6.98 -2.44 5.00
N ASP A 151 6.97 -3.75 5.26
CA ASP A 151 5.85 -4.62 4.94
C ASP A 151 4.58 -4.22 5.72
N SER A 152 4.73 -3.83 7.00
CA SER A 152 3.62 -3.29 7.81
C SER A 152 3.05 -2.01 7.20
N LEU A 153 3.90 -1.09 6.75
CA LEU A 153 3.43 0.15 6.11
C LEU A 153 2.71 -0.13 4.79
N CYS A 154 3.17 -1.10 4.00
CA CYS A 154 2.45 -1.55 2.80
C CYS A 154 1.03 -2.03 3.14
N SER A 155 0.88 -2.84 4.19
CA SER A 155 -0.42 -3.32 4.66
C SER A 155 -1.30 -2.18 5.14
N ASP A 156 -0.76 -1.28 5.97
CA ASP A 156 -1.50 -0.13 6.50
C ASP A 156 -2.06 0.77 5.37
N ILE A 157 -1.26 0.99 4.32
CA ILE A 157 -1.68 1.74 3.13
C ILE A 157 -2.80 0.99 2.40
N ALA A 158 -2.65 -0.31 2.17
CA ALA A 158 -3.66 -1.12 1.49
C ALA A 158 -4.99 -1.12 2.26
N ASP A 159 -4.95 -1.42 3.55
CA ASP A 159 -6.11 -1.59 4.41
C ASP A 159 -6.85 -0.26 4.62
N MET A 160 -6.13 0.83 4.86
CA MET A 160 -6.74 2.15 5.04
C MET A 160 -7.52 2.60 3.79
N PHE A 161 -6.91 2.50 2.61
CA PHE A 161 -7.57 2.91 1.37
C PHE A 161 -8.69 1.96 0.97
N LYS A 162 -8.55 0.66 1.26
CA LYS A 162 -9.63 -0.31 1.11
C LYS A 162 -10.83 0.06 1.98
N THR A 163 -10.64 0.32 3.27
CA THR A 163 -11.72 0.73 4.18
C THR A 163 -12.37 2.04 3.75
N LEU A 164 -11.60 3.03 3.30
CA LEU A 164 -12.16 4.29 2.77
C LEU A 164 -13.00 4.04 1.51
N THR A 165 -12.56 3.13 0.64
CA THR A 165 -13.27 2.74 -0.58
C THR A 165 -14.56 1.99 -0.26
N GLU A 166 -14.52 1.04 0.67
CA GLU A 166 -15.70 0.29 1.13
C GLU A 166 -16.74 1.24 1.74
N PHE A 167 -16.30 2.15 2.62
CA PHE A 167 -17.18 3.14 3.23
C PHE A 167 -17.82 4.08 2.19
N LEU A 168 -17.06 4.48 1.17
CA LEU A 168 -17.57 5.26 0.05
C LEU A 168 -18.69 4.50 -0.69
N ILE A 169 -18.45 3.23 -1.01
CA ILE A 169 -19.41 2.36 -1.71
C ILE A 169 -20.68 2.20 -0.87
N GLU A 170 -20.56 1.89 0.42
CA GLU A 170 -21.69 1.77 1.33
C GLU A 170 -22.50 3.07 1.41
N SER A 171 -21.83 4.22 1.45
CA SER A 171 -22.48 5.53 1.48
C SER A 171 -23.33 5.77 0.24
N ILE A 172 -22.88 5.33 -0.95
CA ILE A 172 -23.64 5.42 -2.20
C ILE A 172 -24.86 4.48 -2.16
N VAL A 173 -24.69 3.24 -1.70
CA VAL A 173 -25.79 2.27 -1.62
C VAL A 173 -26.90 2.77 -0.70
N HIS A 174 -26.54 3.37 0.43
CA HIS A 174 -27.52 3.96 1.35
C HIS A 174 -28.26 5.15 0.73
N ILE A 175 -27.55 5.96 -0.06
CA ILE A 175 -28.12 7.06 -0.82
C ILE A 175 -29.17 6.54 -1.83
N ASP A 176 -28.86 5.49 -2.58
CA ASP A 176 -29.77 4.90 -3.56
C ASP A 176 -31.00 4.28 -2.88
N PHE A 177 -30.81 3.57 -1.77
CA PHE A 177 -31.91 2.95 -1.02
C PHE A 177 -32.87 3.98 -0.42
N ALA A 178 -32.35 5.10 0.12
CA ALA A 178 -33.19 6.18 0.64
C ALA A 178 -34.11 6.79 -0.43
N LYS A 179 -33.60 6.91 -1.66
CA LYS A 179 -34.35 7.41 -2.82
C LYS A 179 -35.48 6.46 -3.23
N ASP A 180 -35.21 5.16 -3.34
CA ASP A 180 -36.22 4.17 -3.69
C ASP A 180 -37.35 4.12 -2.64
N HIS A 181 -37.00 4.28 -1.37
CA HIS A 181 -37.98 4.29 -0.30
C HIS A 181 -38.87 5.54 -0.33
N GLU A 182 -38.30 6.72 -0.59
CA GLU A 182 -39.04 7.98 -0.71
C GLU A 182 -39.97 7.98 -1.92
N ILE A 183 -39.51 7.48 -3.08
CA ILE A 183 -40.34 7.29 -4.27
C ILE A 183 -41.48 6.31 -3.99
N GLY A 184 -41.20 5.18 -3.31
CA GLY A 184 -42.23 4.21 -2.91
C GLY A 184 -43.29 4.80 -1.99
N MET A 185 -42.89 5.65 -1.05
CA MET A 185 -43.82 6.37 -0.15
C MET A 185 -44.67 7.41 -0.87
N ILE A 186 -44.09 8.17 -1.82
CA ILE A 186 -44.83 9.13 -2.63
C ILE A 186 -45.84 8.39 -3.52
N GLN A 187 -45.44 7.29 -4.15
CA GLN A 187 -46.34 6.48 -4.97
C GLN A 187 -47.46 5.82 -4.16
N SER A 188 -47.20 5.35 -2.94
CA SER A 188 -48.24 4.78 -2.07
C SER A 188 -49.25 5.85 -1.61
N LYS A 189 -48.78 7.05 -1.26
CA LYS A 189 -49.66 8.19 -0.96
C LYS A 189 -50.52 8.59 -2.16
N ILE A 190 -49.94 8.69 -3.37
CA ILE A 190 -50.69 9.01 -4.60
C ILE A 190 -51.75 7.93 -4.91
N ARG A 191 -51.45 6.64 -4.69
CA ARG A 191 -52.45 5.57 -4.85
C ARG A 191 -53.55 5.63 -3.80
N GLY A 192 -53.23 5.99 -2.55
CA GLY A 192 -54.21 6.21 -1.48
C GLY A 192 -55.16 7.37 -1.74
N PHE A 193 -54.73 8.41 -2.46
CA PHE A 193 -55.59 9.54 -2.87
C PHE A 193 -56.50 9.24 -4.08
N ARG A 194 -56.27 8.15 -4.83
CA ARG A 194 -57.11 7.75 -5.98
C ARG A 194 -58.24 6.78 -5.61
N ILE A 195 -58.32 6.35 -4.35
CA ILE A 195 -59.40 5.50 -3.83
C ILE A 195 -60.11 6.30 -2.74
N ASN A 196 -60.86 7.33 -3.14
CA ASN A 196 -61.92 7.99 -2.39
C ASN A 196 -62.77 8.81 -3.37
#